data_AF-A0A1N6HB67-F1
#
_entry.id   AF-A0A1N6HB67-F1
#
_cell.length_a   1.000
_cell.length_b   1.000
_cell.length_c   1.000
_cell.angle_alpha   90.00
_cell.angle_beta   90.00
_cell.angle_gamma   90.00
#
_symmetry.space_group_name_H-M   'P 1'
#
loop_
_entity.id
_entity.type
_entity.pdbx_description
1 polymer ?
#
loop_
_entity_poly.entity_id
_entity_poly.type
_entity_poly.pdbx_seq_one_letter_code
_entity_poly.pdbx_strand_id
1 'polypeptide(L)'
;MEIQQNKSTLEVQPRNDEKIKKIWKTAGILLAITVAEFIMAFTMPRGLLLYFLFIVLTIWKARYIMLEFMHLGDEVKPLFYSIMVPLVFLIWLLIALAKEGSEIFMMRW
;
A
#
# COMPACT_ATOMS: atom_id res chain seq x y z
N MET A 1 -27.99 -14.92 -41.20
CA MET A 1 -27.16 -13.78 -40.79
C MET A 1 -27.23 -13.71 -39.27
N GLU A 2 -26.21 -14.28 -38.63
CA GLU A 2 -26.16 -14.65 -37.21
C GLU A 2 -25.67 -13.49 -36.34
N ILE A 3 -26.56 -12.59 -35.89
CA ILE A 3 -26.13 -11.42 -35.09
C ILE A 3 -26.98 -11.20 -33.82
N GLN A 4 -27.59 -12.23 -33.23
CA GLN A 4 -28.42 -12.04 -32.02
C GLN A 4 -28.24 -13.05 -30.88
N GLN A 5 -27.22 -13.91 -30.92
CA GLN A 5 -27.02 -14.93 -29.87
C GLN A 5 -25.87 -14.63 -28.89
N ASN A 6 -25.18 -13.49 -29.04
CA ASN A 6 -24.04 -13.10 -28.20
C ASN A 6 -24.34 -11.87 -27.33
N LYS A 7 -25.42 -11.92 -26.54
CA LYS A 7 -25.73 -10.82 -25.59
C LYS A 7 -26.24 -11.25 -24.22
N SER A 8 -26.36 -12.56 -23.96
CA SER A 8 -27.12 -13.08 -22.81
C SER A 8 -26.29 -13.76 -21.71
N THR A 9 -24.97 -13.85 -21.83
CA THR A 9 -24.13 -14.63 -20.88
C THR A 9 -23.33 -13.76 -19.90
N LEU A 10 -23.61 -12.47 -19.83
CA LEU A 10 -23.00 -11.59 -18.81
C LEU A 10 -24.04 -11.32 -17.74
N GLU A 11 -24.18 -12.23 -16.77
CA GLU A 11 -24.82 -11.86 -15.51
C GLU A 11 -24.01 -10.74 -14.88
N VAL A 12 -24.56 -9.53 -14.91
CA VAL A 12 -23.97 -8.37 -14.24
C VAL A 12 -24.15 -8.60 -12.74
N GLN A 13 -23.08 -9.06 -12.09
CA GLN A 13 -23.02 -9.15 -10.63
C GLN A 13 -23.53 -7.82 -10.04
N PRO A 14 -24.54 -7.85 -9.16
CA PRO A 14 -25.11 -6.64 -8.61
C PRO A 14 -24.05 -5.86 -7.83
N ARG A 15 -24.11 -4.53 -7.91
CA ARG A 15 -23.19 -3.65 -7.18
C ARG A 15 -23.30 -3.92 -5.67
N ASN A 16 -22.20 -4.40 -5.08
CA ASN A 16 -22.17 -4.68 -3.65
C ASN A 16 -21.84 -3.39 -2.86
N ASP A 17 -22.87 -2.61 -2.55
CA ASP A 17 -22.75 -1.33 -1.84
C ASP A 17 -22.15 -1.48 -0.42
N GLU A 18 -22.19 -2.68 0.17
CA GLU A 18 -21.61 -2.95 1.49
C GLU A 18 -20.08 -2.87 1.46
N LYS A 19 -19.44 -3.40 0.41
CA LYS A 19 -17.98 -3.32 0.22
C LYS A 19 -17.54 -1.87 0.05
N ILE A 20 -18.31 -1.07 -0.70
CA ILE A 20 -18.02 0.36 -0.93
C ILE A 20 -18.08 1.15 0.38
N LYS A 21 -19.09 0.91 1.22
CA LYS A 21 -19.20 1.56 2.55
C LYS A 21 -18.04 1.20 3.46
N LYS A 22 -17.57 -0.05 3.44
CA LYS A 22 -16.43 -0.50 4.25
C LYS A 22 -15.14 0.19 3.84
N ILE A 23 -14.89 0.31 2.54
CA ILE A 23 -13.75 1.05 1.98
C ILE A 23 -13.77 2.52 2.43
N TRP A 24 -14.93 3.18 2.33
CA TRP A 24 -15.10 4.58 2.76
C TRP A 24 -14.87 4.77 4.27
N LYS A 25 -15.34 3.84 5.09
CA LYS A 25 -15.12 3.87 6.54
C LYS A 25 -13.62 3.79 6.86
N THR A 26 -12.92 2.88 6.20
CA THR A 26 -11.48 2.70 6.42
C THR A 26 -10.64 3.83 5.85
N ALA A 27 -11.04 4.40 4.71
CA ALA A 27 -10.47 5.64 4.18
C ALA A 27 -10.58 6.78 5.20
N GLY A 28 -11.76 6.94 5.82
CA GLY A 28 -11.99 7.95 6.86
C GLY A 28 -11.10 7.75 8.08
N ILE A 29 -10.98 6.51 8.58
CA ILE A 29 -10.11 6.18 9.73
C ILE A 29 -8.66 6.49 9.40
N LEU A 30 -8.18 6.10 8.22
CA LEU A 30 -6.81 6.32 7.81
C LEU A 30 -6.49 7.80 7.64
N LEU A 31 -7.42 8.56 7.06
CA LEU A 31 -7.31 10.01 6.91
C LEU A 31 -7.23 10.67 8.28
N ALA A 32 -8.08 10.27 9.23
CA ALA A 32 -8.06 10.82 10.59
C ALA A 32 -6.72 10.55 11.29
N ILE A 33 -6.18 9.33 11.20
CA ILE A 33 -4.85 9.00 11.75
C ILE A 33 -3.76 9.86 11.10
N THR A 34 -3.81 10.01 9.77
CA THR A 34 -2.81 10.80 9.03
C THR A 34 -2.86 12.28 9.39
N VAL A 35 -4.06 12.85 9.55
CA VAL A 35 -4.23 14.24 10.00
C VAL A 35 -3.70 14.41 11.42
N ALA A 36 -3.97 13.45 12.31
CA ALA A 36 -3.43 13.46 13.67
C ALA A 36 -1.89 13.40 13.69
N GLU A 37 -1.28 12.57 12.84
CA GLU A 37 0.18 12.53 12.63
C GLU A 37 0.72 13.90 12.22
N PHE A 38 0.11 14.55 11.23
CA PHE A 38 0.55 15.87 10.78
C PHE A 38 0.44 16.93 11.88
N ILE A 39 -0.68 16.97 12.61
CA ILE A 39 -0.85 17.91 13.73
C ILE A 39 0.24 17.70 14.78
N MET A 40 0.56 16.44 15.11
CA MET A 40 1.61 16.12 16.07
C MET A 40 2.99 16.51 15.56
N ALA A 41 3.26 16.34 14.25
CA ALA A 41 4.51 16.78 13.62
C ALA A 41 4.72 18.29 13.68
N PHE A 42 3.67 19.09 13.55
CA PHE A 42 3.76 20.55 13.61
C PHE A 42 3.82 21.08 15.06
N THR A 43 3.28 20.34 16.03
CA THR A 43 3.20 20.80 17.42
C THR A 43 4.43 20.40 18.24
N MET A 44 5.03 19.25 17.97
CA MET A 44 6.15 18.70 18.76
C MET A 44 7.52 19.01 18.11
N PRO A 45 8.56 19.33 18.90
CA PRO A 45 9.90 19.56 18.35
C PRO A 45 10.43 18.31 17.65
N ARG A 46 11.11 18.53 16.52
CA ARG A 46 11.72 17.47 15.70
C ARG A 46 12.82 16.77 16.50
N GLY A 47 12.55 15.55 16.95
CA GLY A 47 13.47 14.70 17.70
C GLY A 47 13.28 13.22 17.40
N LEU A 48 14.16 12.39 17.97
CA LEU A 48 14.15 10.93 17.76
C LEU A 48 12.80 10.28 18.11
N LEU A 49 12.11 10.79 19.14
CA LEU A 49 10.79 10.31 19.54
C LEU A 49 9.73 10.52 18.46
N LEU A 50 9.77 11.67 17.77
CA LEU A 50 8.83 12.00 16.70
C LEU A 50 9.06 11.09 15.49
N TYR A 51 10.32 10.87 15.11
CA TYR A 51 10.66 9.96 14.02
C TYR A 51 10.26 8.51 14.31
N PHE A 52 10.51 8.03 15.53
CA PHE A 52 10.12 6.69 15.94
C PHE A 52 8.58 6.53 15.90
N LEU A 53 7.85 7.49 16.45
CA LEU A 53 6.39 7.47 16.44
C LEU A 53 5.84 7.46 15.01
N PHE A 54 6.40 8.31 14.14
CA PHE A 54 6.04 8.33 12.72
C PHE A 54 6.25 6.96 12.10
N ILE A 55 7.45 6.37 12.21
CA ILE A 55 7.75 5.05 11.62
C ILE A 55 6.74 3.98 12.09
N VAL A 56 6.44 3.95 13.39
CA VAL A 56 5.48 2.99 13.95
C VAL A 56 4.07 3.21 13.39
N LEU A 57 3.59 4.45 13.33
CA LEU A 57 2.29 4.75 12.74
C LEU A 57 2.25 4.47 11.23
N THR A 58 3.32 4.71 10.48
CA THR A 58 3.37 4.38 9.05
C THR A 58 3.26 2.87 8.83
N ILE A 59 3.92 2.06 9.66
CA ILE A 59 3.80 0.59 9.58
C ILE A 59 2.38 0.16 9.93
N TRP A 60 1.79 0.72 10.98
CA TRP A 60 0.44 0.39 11.40
C TRP A 60 -0.59 0.72 10.32
N LYS A 61 -0.50 1.93 9.72
CA LYS A 61 -1.43 2.31 8.65
C LYS A 61 -1.22 1.46 7.41
N ALA A 62 0.02 1.10 7.06
CA ALA A 62 0.30 0.24 5.92
C ALA A 62 -0.36 -1.13 6.10
N ARG A 63 -0.30 -1.73 7.30
CA ARG A 63 -1.05 -2.96 7.61
C ARG A 63 -2.56 -2.78 7.46
N TYR A 64 -3.10 -1.68 7.98
CA TYR A 64 -4.53 -1.39 7.90
C TYR A 64 -5.02 -1.20 6.45
N ILE A 65 -4.19 -0.58 5.60
CA ILE A 65 -4.46 -0.48 4.16
C ILE A 65 -4.48 -1.85 3.50
N MET A 66 -3.45 -2.66 3.74
CA MET A 66 -3.27 -3.97 3.10
C MET A 66 -4.42 -4.94 3.45
N LEU A 67 -4.90 -4.90 4.69
CA LEU A 67 -6.01 -5.76 5.14
C LEU A 67 -7.34 -5.34 4.52
N GLU A 68 -7.62 -4.04 4.42
CA GLU A 68 -8.96 -3.57 4.07
C GLU A 68 -9.12 -3.10 2.62
N PHE A 69 -8.23 -2.24 2.11
CA PHE A 69 -8.33 -1.73 0.73
C PHE A 69 -7.95 -2.76 -0.31
N MET A 70 -7.08 -3.68 0.07
CA MET A 70 -6.56 -4.67 -0.85
C MET A 70 -7.41 -5.95 -0.91
N HIS A 71 -8.43 -6.10 -0.06
CA HIS A 71 -9.33 -7.27 -0.02
C HIS A 71 -8.60 -8.63 -0.09
N LEU A 72 -7.37 -8.69 0.44
CA LEU A 72 -6.49 -9.86 0.34
C LEU A 72 -6.81 -10.97 1.35
N GLY A 73 -7.76 -10.74 2.26
CA GLY A 73 -8.13 -11.69 3.30
C GLY A 73 -8.79 -12.96 2.76
N ASP A 74 -9.67 -12.84 1.75
CA ASP A 74 -10.61 -13.93 1.45
C ASP A 74 -10.46 -14.59 0.07
N GLU A 75 -9.95 -13.95 -0.99
CA GLU A 75 -10.01 -14.57 -2.34
C GLU A 75 -8.78 -14.48 -3.27
N VAL A 76 -7.82 -13.56 -3.12
CA VAL A 76 -6.77 -13.36 -4.16
C VAL A 76 -5.32 -13.31 -3.67
N LYS A 77 -4.80 -14.46 -3.22
CA LYS A 77 -3.35 -14.71 -3.01
C LYS A 77 -2.44 -14.16 -4.14
N PRO A 78 -2.77 -14.27 -5.45
CA PRO A 78 -1.91 -13.71 -6.50
C PRO A 78 -1.76 -12.18 -6.45
N LEU A 79 -2.76 -11.44 -5.98
CA LEU A 79 -2.68 -9.98 -5.88
C LEU A 79 -1.70 -9.55 -4.77
N PHE A 80 -1.56 -10.33 -3.70
CA PHE A 80 -0.56 -10.07 -2.65
C PHE A 80 0.85 -10.25 -3.21
N TYR A 81 1.10 -11.34 -3.94
CA TYR A 81 2.38 -11.59 -4.60
C TYR A 81 2.71 -10.51 -5.64
N SER A 82 1.72 -9.97 -6.34
CA SER A 82 1.91 -8.86 -7.29
C SER A 82 2.44 -7.58 -6.66
N ILE A 83 2.25 -7.36 -5.35
CA ILE A 83 2.78 -6.19 -4.64
C ILE A 83 4.05 -6.53 -3.85
N MET A 84 4.09 -7.71 -3.22
CA MET A 84 5.27 -8.15 -2.46
C MET A 84 6.51 -8.35 -3.34
N VAL A 85 6.37 -8.94 -4.52
CA VAL A 85 7.51 -9.22 -5.41
C VAL A 85 8.21 -7.93 -5.88
N PRO A 86 7.50 -6.90 -6.40
CA PRO A 86 8.13 -5.62 -6.73
C PRO A 86 8.79 -4.92 -5.54
N LEU A 87 8.20 -5.00 -4.35
CA LEU A 87 8.77 -4.38 -3.15
C LEU A 87 10.08 -5.03 -2.71
N VAL A 88 10.13 -6.37 -2.70
CA VAL A 88 11.36 -7.10 -2.36
C VAL A 88 12.44 -6.85 -3.41
N PHE A 89 12.06 -6.83 -4.70
CA PHE A 89 12.97 -6.47 -5.79
C PHE A 89 13.54 -5.06 -5.63
N LEU A 90 12.71 -4.08 -5.24
CA LEU A 90 13.15 -2.70 -5.00
C LEU A 90 14.18 -2.61 -3.87
N ILE A 91 13.94 -3.30 -2.73
CA ILE A 91 14.88 -3.31 -1.60
C ILE A 91 16.21 -3.94 -2.01
N TRP A 92 16.15 -5.06 -2.74
CA TRP A 92 17.35 -5.71 -3.26
C TRP A 92 18.12 -4.81 -4.22
N LEU A 93 17.43 -4.13 -5.15
CA LEU A 93 18.00 -3.17 -6.08
C LEU A 93 18.71 -2.02 -5.35
N LEU A 94 18.07 -1.44 -4.32
CA LEU A 94 18.65 -0.38 -3.49
C LEU A 94 19.97 -0.81 -2.85
N ILE A 95 20.01 -2.02 -2.29
CA ILE A 95 21.23 -2.57 -1.69
C ILE A 95 22.30 -2.81 -2.76
N ALA A 96 21.92 -3.37 -3.92
CA ALA A 96 22.85 -3.62 -5.01
C ALA A 96 23.48 -2.32 -5.54
N LEU A 97 22.67 -1.30 -5.83
CA LEU A 97 23.16 0.01 -6.29
C LEU A 97 24.02 0.71 -5.23
N ALA A 98 23.66 0.61 -3.95
CA ALA A 98 24.46 1.19 -2.87
C ALA A 98 25.83 0.51 -2.76
N LYS A 99 25.88 -0.82 -2.89
CA LYS A 99 27.15 -1.57 -2.89
C LYS A 99 28.00 -1.26 -4.12
N GLU A 100 27.44 -1.40 -5.32
CA GLU A 100 28.14 -1.16 -6.58
C GLU A 100 28.64 0.30 -6.66
N GLY A 101 27.80 1.26 -6.26
CA GLY A 101 28.17 2.67 -6.19
C GLY A 101 29.31 2.94 -5.20
N SER A 102 29.32 2.27 -4.05
CA SER A 102 30.40 2.37 -3.07
C SER A 102 31.70 1.76 -3.59
N GLU A 103 31.65 0.63 -4.29
CA GLU A 103 32.84 -0.03 -4.85
C GLU A 103 33.47 0.82 -5.96
N ILE A 104 32.67 1.36 -6.88
CA ILE A 104 33.15 2.27 -7.93
C ILE A 104 33.75 3.54 -7.32
N PHE A 105 33.13 4.10 -6.28
CA PHE A 105 33.66 5.29 -5.61
C PHE A 105 35.02 5.02 -4.93
N MET A 106 35.19 3.84 -4.34
CA MET A 106 36.44 3.41 -3.71
C MET A 106 37.54 3.10 -4.72
N MET A 107 37.22 2.54 -5.89
CA MET A 107 38.21 2.27 -6.95
C MET A 107 38.67 3.51 -7.71
N ARG A 108 37.98 4.64 -7.53
CA ARG A 108 38.28 5.90 -8.23
C ARG A 108 39.42 6.71 -7.58
N TRP A 109 40.06 6.16 -6.55
CA TRP A 109 41.30 6.66 -5.97
C TRP A 109 42.33 5.54 -5.85
#